data_AF-A0A2K3DE60-F1
#
_entry.id   AF-A0A2K3DE60-F1
#
_cell.length_a   1.000
_cell.length_b   1.000
_cell.length_c   1.000
_cell.angle_alpha   90.00
_cell.angle_beta   90.00
_cell.angle_gamma   90.00
#
_symmetry.space_group_name_H-M   'P 1'
#
loop_
_entity.id
_entity.type
_entity.pdbx_description
1 polymer ?
#
loop_
_entity_poly.entity_id
_entity_poly.type
_entity_poly.pdbx_seq_one_letter_code
_entity_poly.pdbx_strand_id
1 'polypeptide(L)'
;MVVEVNLGKSRRQHATLAQRVEELSTQLTALKHETSTQLTALKHETSTELKAQEDKANERFSALELESKLYRTVALRYVMSCTHNKLEDRFGGKPVAMAWSDYVTQLRQQHHDYFDQHGLNEACLDLLEKGFGTPYPGENPAAHRPPRDVVAQAAVEEPLWNTLFAFIDNQHVRQAHMEA
;
A
#
# COMPACT_ATOMS: atom_id res chain seq x y z
N MET A 1 -52.68 -28.90 73.25
CA MET A 1 -52.57 -27.46 72.93
C MET A 1 -51.17 -27.00 72.51
N VAL A 2 -50.09 -27.20 73.29
CA VAL A 2 -48.74 -26.66 72.92
C VAL A 2 -48.19 -27.26 71.60
N VAL A 3 -48.44 -28.53 71.33
CA VAL A 3 -48.00 -29.24 70.11
C VAL A 3 -48.68 -28.71 68.84
N GLU A 4 -50.00 -28.47 68.89
CA GLU A 4 -50.77 -27.92 67.76
C GLU A 4 -50.39 -26.47 67.43
N VAL A 5 -50.09 -25.66 68.46
CA VAL A 5 -49.63 -24.27 68.29
C VAL A 5 -48.25 -24.23 67.63
N ASN A 6 -47.36 -25.17 67.95
CA ASN A 6 -46.04 -25.30 67.30
C ASN A 6 -46.14 -25.78 65.85
N LEU A 7 -47.03 -26.74 65.56
CA LEU A 7 -47.32 -27.18 64.19
C LEU A 7 -47.90 -26.05 63.32
N GLY A 8 -48.80 -25.24 63.88
CA GLY A 8 -49.37 -24.07 63.20
C GLY A 8 -48.33 -22.99 62.87
N LYS A 9 -47.36 -22.74 63.76
CA LYS A 9 -46.25 -21.81 63.50
C LYS A 9 -45.29 -22.33 62.43
N SER A 10 -44.93 -23.61 62.51
CA SER A 10 -44.05 -24.26 61.52
C SER A 10 -44.63 -24.24 60.11
N ARG A 11 -45.93 -24.56 59.94
CA ARG A 11 -46.60 -24.49 58.63
C ARG A 11 -46.61 -23.09 58.03
N ARG A 12 -46.82 -22.05 58.84
CA ARG A 12 -46.76 -20.65 58.37
C ARG A 12 -45.35 -20.28 57.91
N GLN A 13 -44.31 -20.68 58.66
CA GLN A 13 -42.92 -20.44 58.27
C GLN A 13 -42.57 -21.13 56.95
N HIS A 14 -43.00 -22.38 56.75
CA HIS A 14 -42.80 -23.10 55.48
C HIS A 14 -43.53 -22.42 54.31
N ALA A 15 -44.76 -21.94 54.51
CA ALA A 15 -45.49 -21.20 53.47
C ALA A 15 -44.79 -19.88 53.09
N THR A 16 -44.27 -19.14 54.08
CA THR A 16 -43.50 -17.91 53.83
C THR A 16 -42.19 -18.18 53.09
N LEU A 17 -41.48 -19.27 53.45
CA LEU A 17 -40.27 -19.67 52.74
C LEU A 17 -40.57 -20.09 51.29
N ALA A 18 -41.62 -20.87 51.06
CA ALA A 18 -42.03 -21.28 49.72
C ALA A 18 -42.36 -20.08 48.83
N GLN A 19 -43.07 -19.08 49.37
CA GLN A 19 -43.37 -17.85 48.65
C GLN A 19 -42.11 -17.07 48.28
N ARG A 20 -41.15 -16.95 49.21
CA ARG A 20 -39.85 -16.29 48.94
C ARG A 20 -39.02 -17.04 47.90
N VAL A 21 -39.04 -18.37 47.92
CA VAL A 21 -38.33 -19.18 46.93
C VAL A 21 -38.91 -18.92 45.54
N GLU A 22 -40.23 -18.83 45.40
CA GLU A 22 -40.82 -18.52 44.08
C GLU A 22 -40.56 -17.09 43.63
N GLU A 23 -40.60 -16.14 44.55
CA GLU A 23 -40.26 -14.76 44.24
C GLU A 23 -38.80 -14.63 43.76
N LEU A 24 -37.86 -15.28 44.43
CA LEU A 24 -36.45 -15.33 44.03
C LEU A 24 -36.26 -16.07 42.70
N SER A 25 -36.98 -17.16 42.47
CA SER A 25 -36.95 -17.91 41.21
C SER A 25 -37.41 -17.05 40.03
N THR A 26 -38.48 -16.28 40.22
CA THR A 26 -39.01 -15.35 39.22
C THR A 26 -38.02 -14.22 38.94
N GLN A 27 -37.44 -13.63 39.98
CA GLN A 27 -36.42 -12.58 39.85
C GLN A 27 -35.17 -13.09 39.12
N LEU A 28 -34.70 -14.30 39.44
CA LEU A 28 -33.55 -14.92 38.79
C LEU A 28 -33.81 -15.16 37.29
N THR A 29 -35.02 -15.59 36.95
CA THR A 29 -35.41 -15.82 35.55
C THR A 29 -35.47 -14.51 34.78
N ALA A 30 -36.05 -13.45 35.36
CA ALA A 30 -36.07 -12.12 34.76
C ALA A 30 -34.65 -11.57 34.54
N LEU A 31 -33.79 -11.65 35.56
CA LEU A 31 -32.39 -11.19 35.48
C LEU A 31 -31.60 -11.94 34.41
N LYS A 32 -31.81 -13.27 34.29
CA LYS A 32 -31.19 -14.08 33.25
C LYS A 32 -31.61 -13.63 31.85
N HIS A 33 -32.90 -13.38 31.65
CA HIS A 33 -33.42 -12.88 30.36
C HIS A 33 -32.87 -11.49 30.02
N GLU A 34 -32.83 -10.58 30.99
CA GLU A 34 -32.29 -9.24 30.81
C GLU A 34 -30.80 -9.29 30.45
N THR A 35 -30.00 -10.06 31.20
CA THR A 35 -28.56 -10.22 30.95
C THR A 35 -28.31 -10.83 29.57
N SER A 36 -29.10 -11.84 29.18
CA SER A 36 -29.00 -12.45 27.86
C SER A 36 -29.30 -11.45 26.74
N THR A 37 -30.31 -10.58 26.94
CA THR A 37 -30.71 -9.57 25.96
C THR A 37 -29.62 -8.50 25.80
N GLN A 38 -29.09 -8.00 26.91
CA GLN A 38 -27.98 -7.05 26.92
C GLN A 38 -26.73 -7.63 26.23
N LEU A 39 -26.39 -8.90 26.51
CA LEU A 39 -25.25 -9.56 25.88
C LEU A 39 -25.44 -9.69 24.36
N THR A 40 -26.64 -10.03 23.90
CA THR A 40 -26.92 -10.11 22.45
C THR A 40 -26.86 -8.75 21.78
N ALA A 41 -27.37 -7.70 22.43
CA ALA A 41 -27.32 -6.33 21.90
C ALA A 41 -25.87 -5.83 21.80
N LEU A 42 -25.09 -6.00 22.87
CA LEU A 42 -23.69 -5.61 22.89
C LEU A 42 -22.86 -6.38 21.84
N LYS A 43 -23.11 -7.68 21.68
CA LYS A 43 -22.45 -8.48 20.64
C LYS A 43 -22.79 -7.98 19.24
N HIS A 44 -24.05 -7.63 18.98
CA HIS A 44 -24.46 -7.11 17.70
C HIS A 44 -23.79 -5.74 17.43
N GLU A 45 -23.88 -4.82 18.39
CA GLU A 45 -23.28 -3.49 18.30
C GLU A 45 -21.77 -3.53 18.04
N THR A 46 -21.04 -4.32 18.84
CA THR A 46 -19.60 -4.51 18.65
C THR A 46 -19.26 -5.15 17.31
N SER A 47 -20.05 -6.13 16.86
CA SER A 47 -19.87 -6.74 15.54
C SER A 47 -20.10 -5.74 14.40
N THR A 48 -21.10 -4.86 14.52
CA THR A 48 -21.37 -3.84 13.49
C THR A 48 -20.29 -2.77 13.46
N GLU A 49 -19.81 -2.33 14.62
CA GLU A 49 -18.74 -1.33 14.72
C GLU A 49 -17.42 -1.88 14.15
N LEU A 50 -17.06 -3.12 14.51
CA LEU A 50 -15.85 -3.76 13.97
C LEU A 50 -15.92 -3.90 12.45
N LYS A 51 -17.10 -4.26 11.90
CA LYS A 51 -17.27 -4.37 10.46
C LYS A 51 -17.12 -3.03 9.76
N ALA A 52 -17.70 -1.97 10.30
CA ALA A 52 -17.57 -0.62 9.75
C ALA A 52 -16.10 -0.12 9.79
N GLN A 53 -15.37 -0.43 10.87
CA GLN A 53 -13.94 -0.10 10.98
C GLN A 53 -13.07 -0.90 10.00
N GLU A 54 -13.36 -2.19 9.82
CA GLU A 54 -12.70 -3.04 8.81
C GLU A 54 -12.91 -2.48 7.40
N ASP A 55 -14.15 -2.14 7.05
CA ASP A 55 -14.48 -1.61 5.72
C ASP A 55 -13.77 -0.27 5.46
N LYS A 56 -13.78 0.64 6.45
CA LYS A 56 -13.04 1.91 6.38
C LYS A 56 -11.53 1.72 6.24
N ALA A 57 -10.95 0.73 6.95
CA ALA A 57 -9.54 0.42 6.83
C ALA A 57 -9.21 -0.10 5.43
N ASN A 58 -10.02 -1.01 4.89
CA ASN A 58 -9.86 -1.57 3.54
C ASN A 58 -9.95 -0.51 2.45
N GLU A 59 -10.88 0.43 2.55
CA GLU A 59 -10.97 1.58 1.64
C GLU A 59 -9.68 2.41 1.66
N ARG A 60 -9.17 2.71 2.87
CA ARG A 60 -7.93 3.49 3.03
C ARG A 60 -6.71 2.73 2.48
N PHE A 61 -6.62 1.42 2.69
CA PHE A 61 -5.54 0.61 2.12
C PHE A 61 -5.58 0.61 0.59
N SER A 62 -6.77 0.47 0.00
CA SER A 62 -6.94 0.50 -1.45
C SER A 62 -6.53 1.84 -2.05
N ALA A 63 -6.89 2.95 -1.39
CA ALA A 63 -6.50 4.30 -1.81
C ALA A 63 -4.97 4.50 -1.74
N LEU A 64 -4.33 4.07 -0.64
CA LEU A 64 -2.88 4.16 -0.48
C LEU A 64 -2.12 3.27 -1.48
N GLU A 65 -2.66 2.09 -1.80
CA GLU A 65 -2.08 1.22 -2.82
C GLU A 65 -2.10 1.89 -4.20
N LEU A 66 -3.21 2.54 -4.56
CA LEU A 66 -3.32 3.32 -5.79
C LEU A 66 -2.33 4.49 -5.81
N GLU A 67 -2.24 5.24 -4.72
CA GLU A 67 -1.33 6.38 -4.58
C GLU A 67 0.14 5.92 -4.71
N SER A 68 0.50 4.81 -4.06
CA SER A 68 1.83 4.19 -4.17
C SER A 68 2.18 3.80 -5.61
N LYS A 69 1.24 3.20 -6.35
CA LYS A 69 1.42 2.85 -7.78
C LYS A 69 1.65 4.10 -8.64
N LEU A 70 0.92 5.19 -8.39
CA LEU A 70 1.11 6.45 -9.10
C LEU A 70 2.48 7.08 -8.79
N TYR A 71 2.90 7.11 -7.52
CA TYR A 71 4.23 7.60 -7.15
C TYR A 71 5.35 6.79 -7.79
N ARG A 72 5.23 5.45 -7.81
CA ARG A 72 6.19 4.58 -8.50
C ARG A 72 6.27 4.91 -9.97
N THR A 73 5.15 5.10 -10.64
CA THR A 73 5.10 5.48 -12.06
C THR A 73 5.87 6.78 -12.32
N VAL A 74 5.72 7.78 -11.44
CA VAL A 74 6.49 9.04 -11.53
C VAL A 74 7.99 8.80 -11.33
N ALA A 75 8.36 7.99 -10.34
CA ALA A 75 9.76 7.64 -10.07
C ALA A 75 10.43 6.92 -11.26
N LEU A 76 9.75 5.97 -11.88
CA LEU A 76 10.28 5.22 -13.03
C LEU A 76 10.39 6.12 -14.28
N ARG A 77 9.44 7.04 -14.49
CA ARG A 77 9.56 8.08 -15.55
C ARG A 77 10.76 9.00 -15.34
N TYR A 78 11.12 9.29 -14.09
CA TYR A 78 12.33 10.04 -13.77
C TYR A 78 13.58 9.25 -14.18
N VAL A 79 13.67 7.95 -13.84
CA VAL A 79 14.78 7.07 -14.25
C VAL A 79 14.93 7.01 -15.76
N MET A 80 13.83 6.81 -16.49
CA MET A 80 13.81 6.83 -17.96
C MET A 80 14.34 8.16 -18.50
N SER A 81 13.85 9.29 -17.97
CA SER A 81 14.28 10.62 -18.44
C SER A 81 15.76 10.88 -18.18
N CYS A 82 16.26 10.48 -17.00
CA CYS A 82 17.68 10.57 -16.69
C CYS A 82 18.53 9.67 -17.61
N THR A 83 18.01 8.50 -17.97
CA THR A 83 18.67 7.58 -18.91
C THR A 83 18.75 8.21 -20.31
N HIS A 84 17.64 8.77 -20.81
CA HIS A 84 17.60 9.51 -22.08
C HIS A 84 18.64 10.62 -22.11
N ASN A 85 18.65 11.48 -21.09
CA ASN A 85 19.61 12.59 -21.01
C ASN A 85 21.05 12.07 -21.00
N LYS A 86 21.35 11.00 -20.24
CA LYS A 86 22.70 10.43 -20.17
C LYS A 86 23.15 9.83 -21.51
N LEU A 87 22.24 9.26 -22.30
CA LEU A 87 22.53 8.77 -23.64
C LEU A 87 22.73 9.93 -24.62
N GLU A 88 21.90 10.96 -24.57
CA GLU A 88 22.03 12.15 -25.43
C GLU A 88 23.30 12.96 -25.12
N ASP A 89 23.66 13.11 -23.84
CA ASP A 89 24.90 13.75 -23.40
C ASP A 89 26.14 13.04 -23.97
N ARG A 90 26.06 11.72 -24.19
CA ARG A 90 27.20 10.90 -24.64
C ARG A 90 27.28 10.74 -26.16
N PHE A 91 26.15 10.47 -26.80
CA PHE A 91 26.09 10.08 -28.21
C PHE A 91 25.47 11.15 -29.12
N GLY A 92 25.04 12.27 -28.56
CA GLY A 92 24.35 13.34 -29.26
C GLY A 92 22.84 13.26 -29.09
N GLY A 93 22.15 14.37 -29.36
CA GLY A 93 20.69 14.45 -29.21
C GLY A 93 19.94 13.57 -30.21
N LYS A 94 18.83 12.98 -29.77
CA LYS A 94 17.94 12.21 -30.65
C LYS A 94 17.33 13.12 -31.74
N PRO A 95 17.36 12.73 -33.02
CA PRO A 95 16.63 13.46 -34.07
C PRO A 95 15.14 13.59 -33.74
N VAL A 96 14.56 14.77 -33.99
CA VAL A 96 13.15 15.07 -33.64
C VAL A 96 12.16 14.10 -34.29
N ALA A 97 12.41 13.72 -35.55
CA ALA A 97 11.54 12.85 -36.34
C ALA A 97 11.67 11.35 -36.03
N MET A 98 12.60 10.95 -35.17
CA MET A 98 12.90 9.54 -34.86
C MET A 98 12.26 9.12 -33.53
N ALA A 99 11.73 7.90 -33.45
CA ALA A 99 11.24 7.33 -32.19
C ALA A 99 12.40 7.03 -31.23
N TRP A 100 12.12 6.92 -29.93
CA TRP A 100 13.15 6.59 -28.94
C TRP A 100 13.66 5.16 -29.12
N SER A 101 12.77 4.20 -29.33
CA SER A 101 13.09 2.81 -29.71
C SER A 101 14.06 2.73 -30.90
N ASP A 102 13.77 3.41 -32.00
CA ASP A 102 14.63 3.41 -33.19
C ASP A 102 16.02 3.99 -32.89
N TYR A 103 16.05 5.13 -32.18
CA TYR A 103 17.30 5.80 -31.84
C TYR A 103 18.20 4.94 -30.95
N VAL A 104 17.63 4.37 -29.88
CA VAL A 104 18.37 3.55 -28.92
C VAL A 104 18.81 2.22 -29.57
N THR A 105 17.99 1.65 -30.45
CA THR A 105 18.37 0.48 -31.26
C THR A 105 19.57 0.78 -32.15
N GLN A 106 19.55 1.93 -32.85
CA GLN A 106 20.67 2.36 -33.68
C GLN A 106 21.94 2.60 -32.85
N LEU A 107 21.83 3.26 -31.70
CA LEU A 107 22.96 3.47 -30.79
C LEU A 107 23.55 2.14 -30.31
N ARG A 108 22.71 1.17 -29.92
CA ARG A 108 23.18 -0.14 -29.49
C ARG A 108 23.90 -0.89 -30.61
N GLN A 109 23.42 -0.82 -31.85
CA GLN A 109 24.10 -1.42 -33.00
C GLN A 109 25.47 -0.78 -33.25
N GLN A 110 25.58 0.55 -33.08
CA GLN A 110 26.83 1.29 -33.30
C GLN A 110 27.82 1.18 -32.13
N HIS A 111 27.32 0.99 -30.91
CA HIS A 111 28.10 1.08 -29.66
C HIS A 111 27.83 -0.11 -28.71
N HIS A 112 27.70 -1.33 -29.24
CA HIS A 112 27.34 -2.53 -28.47
C HIS A 112 28.17 -2.74 -27.20
N ASP A 113 29.49 -2.57 -27.26
CA ASP A 113 30.39 -2.70 -26.10
C ASP A 113 29.98 -1.80 -24.91
N TYR A 114 29.53 -0.57 -25.19
CA TYR A 114 29.09 0.36 -24.14
C TYR A 114 27.81 -0.11 -23.48
N PHE A 115 26.85 -0.59 -24.26
CA PHE A 115 25.58 -1.08 -23.73
C PHE A 115 25.79 -2.37 -22.92
N ASP A 116 26.62 -3.29 -23.40
CA ASP A 116 26.94 -4.54 -22.71
C ASP A 116 27.71 -4.27 -21.41
N GLN A 117 28.70 -3.36 -21.41
CA GLN A 117 29.43 -2.95 -20.20
C GLN A 117 28.49 -2.40 -19.11
N HIS A 118 27.41 -1.74 -19.51
CA HIS A 118 26.43 -1.16 -18.60
C HIS A 118 25.20 -2.05 -18.37
N GLY A 119 25.17 -3.28 -18.91
CA GLY A 119 24.07 -4.22 -18.75
C GLY A 119 22.76 -3.78 -19.42
N LEU A 120 22.81 -2.82 -20.35
CA LEU A 120 21.65 -2.27 -21.06
C LEU A 120 21.22 -3.21 -22.19
N ASN A 121 20.58 -4.32 -21.82
CA ASN A 121 20.02 -5.30 -22.75
C ASN A 121 18.72 -4.82 -23.41
N GLU A 122 18.22 -5.58 -24.38
CA GLU A 122 17.01 -5.25 -25.16
C GLU A 122 15.80 -4.96 -24.27
N ALA A 123 15.58 -5.78 -23.24
CA ALA A 123 14.47 -5.59 -22.30
C ALA A 123 14.58 -4.27 -21.52
N CYS A 124 15.79 -3.78 -21.24
CA CYS A 124 15.98 -2.45 -20.65
C CYS A 124 15.68 -1.34 -21.67
N LEU A 125 15.98 -1.54 -22.95
CA LEU A 125 15.73 -0.56 -24.00
C LEU A 125 14.24 -0.41 -24.30
N ASP A 126 13.47 -1.50 -24.21
CA ASP A 126 12.02 -1.48 -24.36
C ASP A 126 11.34 -0.57 -23.32
N LEU A 127 11.94 -0.45 -22.12
CA LEU A 127 11.46 0.47 -21.08
C LEU A 127 11.74 1.95 -21.38
N LEU A 128 12.63 2.24 -22.32
CA LEU A 128 13.01 3.60 -22.71
C LEU A 128 12.07 4.19 -23.76
N GLU A 129 11.06 3.46 -24.20
CA GLU A 129 10.05 4.00 -25.11
C GLU A 129 9.18 5.05 -24.40
N LYS A 130 9.18 6.27 -24.95
CA LYS A 130 8.24 7.32 -24.54
C LYS A 130 6.95 7.14 -25.33
N GLY A 131 5.91 6.61 -24.69
CA GLY A 131 4.57 6.64 -25.27
C GLY A 131 4.12 8.07 -25.64
N PHE A 132 3.28 8.21 -26.66
CA PHE A 132 2.63 9.48 -26.99
C PHE A 132 1.68 9.90 -25.86
N GLY A 133 2.10 10.83 -25.02
CA GLY A 133 1.21 11.37 -24.00
C GLY A 133 1.89 11.93 -22.77
N THR A 134 2.72 12.96 -22.92
CA THR A 134 2.62 14.29 -22.28
C THR A 134 3.87 15.04 -22.77
N PRO A 135 3.75 16.22 -23.41
CA PRO A 135 4.93 17.01 -23.72
C PRO A 135 5.62 17.41 -22.41
N TYR A 136 6.87 16.97 -22.24
CA TYR A 136 7.74 17.49 -21.18
C TYR A 136 8.54 18.64 -21.80
N PRO A 137 8.17 19.91 -21.56
CA PRO A 137 8.99 21.03 -22.03
C PRO A 137 10.41 20.87 -21.51
N GLY A 138 11.41 21.26 -22.31
CA GLY A 138 12.84 20.95 -22.10
C GLY A 138 13.46 21.41 -20.77
N GLU A 139 12.74 22.16 -19.94
CA GLU A 139 13.12 22.52 -18.58
C GLU A 139 12.56 21.58 -17.50
N ASN A 140 11.79 20.55 -17.89
CA ASN A 140 11.00 19.76 -16.99
C ASN A 140 11.35 18.26 -17.04
N PRO A 141 12.53 17.85 -16.53
CA PRO A 141 12.92 16.45 -16.38
C PRO A 141 12.09 15.82 -15.26
N ALA A 142 10.82 15.55 -15.53
CA ALA A 142 9.74 15.35 -14.55
C ALA A 142 9.62 16.56 -13.58
N ALA A 143 8.41 17.15 -13.48
CA ALA A 143 8.18 18.32 -12.60
C ALA A 143 8.48 18.06 -11.13
N HIS A 144 8.67 16.79 -10.80
CA HIS A 144 9.03 16.29 -9.50
C HIS A 144 10.32 15.50 -9.70
N ARG A 145 11.45 16.05 -9.21
CA ARG A 145 12.66 15.25 -8.95
C ARG A 145 12.36 14.45 -7.68
N PRO A 146 11.94 13.18 -7.78
CA PRO A 146 11.50 12.44 -6.60
C PRO A 146 12.72 12.19 -5.71
N PRO A 147 12.55 12.07 -4.39
CA PRO A 147 13.63 11.71 -3.48
C PRO A 147 14.33 10.42 -3.93
N ARG A 148 15.67 10.36 -3.82
CA ARG A 148 16.47 9.26 -4.35
C ARG A 148 16.11 7.90 -3.74
N ASP A 149 15.78 7.89 -2.47
CA ASP A 149 15.28 6.72 -1.73
C ASP A 149 13.96 6.20 -2.30
N VAL A 150 13.03 7.08 -2.70
CA VAL A 150 11.77 6.71 -3.36
C VAL A 150 12.04 6.07 -4.73
N VAL A 151 12.99 6.62 -5.48
CA VAL A 151 13.38 6.07 -6.78
C VAL A 151 14.08 4.72 -6.63
N ALA A 152 14.99 4.58 -5.67
CA ALA A 152 15.67 3.33 -5.36
C ALA A 152 14.68 2.26 -4.94
N GLN A 153 13.72 2.58 -4.08
CA GLN A 153 12.68 1.64 -3.65
C GLN A 153 11.81 1.19 -4.84
N ALA A 154 11.39 2.12 -5.69
CA ALA A 154 10.63 1.80 -6.91
C ALA A 154 11.41 0.87 -7.85
N ALA A 155 12.72 1.07 -7.98
CA ALA A 155 13.58 0.29 -8.86
C ALA A 155 13.90 -1.10 -8.31
N VAL A 156 14.03 -1.27 -6.99
CA VAL A 156 14.30 -2.58 -6.34
C VAL A 156 13.16 -3.57 -6.60
N GLU A 157 11.93 -3.08 -6.72
CA GLU A 157 10.77 -3.94 -6.96
C GLU A 157 10.72 -4.50 -8.39
N GLU A 158 11.52 -3.98 -9.33
CA GLU A 158 11.56 -4.42 -10.72
C GLU A 158 13.01 -4.51 -11.27
N PRO A 159 13.55 -5.72 -11.53
CA PRO A 159 14.96 -5.91 -11.89
C PRO A 159 15.49 -5.09 -13.09
N LEU A 160 14.65 -4.87 -14.10
CA LEU A 160 15.02 -4.08 -15.28
C LEU A 160 15.18 -2.58 -14.94
N TRP A 161 14.30 -2.03 -14.09
CA TRP A 161 14.40 -0.65 -13.61
C TRP A 161 15.57 -0.45 -12.67
N ASN A 162 15.92 -1.45 -11.87
CA ASN A 162 17.15 -1.42 -11.06
C ASN A 162 18.40 -1.28 -11.93
N THR A 163 18.43 -1.94 -13.09
CA THR A 163 19.55 -1.83 -14.05
C THR A 163 19.65 -0.42 -14.63
N LEU A 164 18.52 0.18 -15.03
CA LEU A 164 18.49 1.58 -15.49
C LEU A 164 18.83 2.58 -14.37
N PHE A 165 18.39 2.31 -13.14
CA PHE A 165 18.72 3.13 -11.97
C PHE A 165 20.21 3.10 -11.65
N ALA A 166 20.82 1.90 -11.64
CA ALA A 166 22.26 1.74 -11.51
C ALA A 166 23.01 2.42 -12.68
N PHE A 167 22.46 2.36 -13.90
CA PHE A 167 23.04 3.05 -15.04
C PHE A 167 23.09 4.56 -14.83
N ILE A 168 22.01 5.20 -14.34
CA ILE A 168 22.04 6.66 -14.09
C ILE A 168 22.96 7.03 -12.92
N ASP A 169 22.99 6.22 -11.86
CA ASP A 169 23.76 6.47 -10.64
C ASP A 169 25.27 6.23 -10.80
N ASN A 170 25.68 5.37 -11.73
CA ASN A 170 27.09 5.15 -12.06
C ASN A 170 27.68 6.37 -12.79
N GLN A 171 27.98 7.44 -12.05
CA GLN A 171 28.80 8.56 -12.49
C GLN A 171 30.28 8.20 -12.38
N HIS A 172 30.86 7.67 -13.45
CA HIS A 172 32.31 7.76 -13.70
C HIS A 172 32.65 8.64 -14.91
N VAL A 173 31.73 9.50 -15.39
CA VAL A 173 31.99 10.37 -16.55
C VAL A 173 31.47 11.79 -16.34
N ARG A 174 31.78 12.42 -15.19
CA ARG A 174 31.58 13.87 -15.01
C ARG A 174 32.82 14.62 -14.49
N GLN A 175 34.01 14.05 -14.69
CA GLN A 175 35.25 14.70 -14.22
C GLN A 175 36.41 14.64 -15.22
N ALA A 176 36.11 14.67 -16.53
CA ALA A 176 37.14 14.72 -17.56
C ALA A 176 37.02 15.90 -18.55
N HIS A 177 36.05 16.81 -18.40
CA HIS A 177 35.85 17.94 -19.34
C HIS A 177 35.70 19.32 -18.63
N MET A 178 36.38 19.50 -17.49
CA MET A 178 36.65 20.83 -16.94
C MET A 178 38.13 21.00 -16.53
N GLU A 179 39.03 20.22 -17.14
CA GLU A 179 40.48 20.48 -17.11
C GLU A 179 41.06 20.08 -18.47
N ALA A 180 40.83 20.91 -19.48
CA ALA A 180 41.60 20.96 -20.72
C ALA A 180 41.57 22.38 -21.26
#